data_AF-A0A4Y7MMB7-F1
#
_entry.id   AF-A0A4Y7MMB7-F1
#
_cell.length_a   1.000
_cell.length_b   1.000
_cell.length_c   1.000
_cell.angle_alpha   90.00
_cell.angle_beta   90.00
_cell.angle_gamma   90.00
#
_symmetry.space_group_name_H-M   'P 1'
#
loop_
_entity.id
_entity.type
_entity.pdbx_description
1 polymer ?
#
loop_
_entity_poly.entity_id
_entity_poly.type
_entity_poly.pdbx_seq_one_letter_code
_entity_poly.pdbx_strand_id
1 'polypeptide(L)'
;MQDKAYFEVRLQQSGIWGIGLGSEKADLNTVPMGNDTDSWVMCSDGYLRHNKEETHHITQLPQEGDTIGVSYNHIELNFYLNGQKLDCPFTNVRGQVYPAVYVDDGAVLDVVFDNFVHDPPPGFDKIMLEQSLLET
;
A
#
# COMPACT_ATOMS: atom_id res chain seq x y z
N MET A 1 -12.36 -6.90 13.03
CA MET A 1 -11.06 -6.18 13.13
C MET A 1 -9.90 -7.17 13.09
N GLN A 2 -8.99 -6.98 12.14
CA GLN A 2 -7.82 -7.84 11.90
C GLN A 2 -6.54 -7.15 12.41
N ASP A 3 -5.66 -7.89 13.08
CA ASP A 3 -4.46 -7.32 13.72
C ASP A 3 -3.29 -7.13 12.77
N LYS A 4 -3.17 -7.97 11.75
CA LYS A 4 -2.07 -7.95 10.77
C LYS A 4 -2.62 -8.29 9.39
N ALA A 5 -2.40 -7.40 8.43
CA ALA A 5 -2.94 -7.49 7.08
C ALA A 5 -1.84 -7.38 6.03
N TYR A 6 -1.98 -8.16 4.96
CA TYR A 6 -1.11 -8.13 3.79
C TYR A 6 -1.93 -8.12 2.50
N PHE A 7 -1.44 -7.38 1.50
CA PHE A 7 -1.93 -7.42 0.13
C PHE A 7 -0.79 -7.15 -0.85
N GLU A 8 -1.00 -7.49 -2.12
CA GLU A 8 -0.03 -7.28 -3.19
C GLU A 8 -0.59 -6.38 -4.28
N VAL A 9 0.30 -5.71 -4.99
CA VAL A 9 -0.01 -4.95 -6.20
C VAL A 9 1.00 -5.33 -7.26
N ARG A 10 0.53 -5.76 -8.43
CA ARG A 10 1.39 -6.07 -9.58
C ARG A 10 1.44 -4.88 -10.52
N LEU A 11 2.64 -4.45 -10.87
CA LEU A 11 2.85 -3.34 -11.80
C LEU A 11 2.80 -3.87 -13.23
N GLN A 12 1.64 -3.77 -13.90
CA GLN A 12 1.45 -4.27 -15.26
C GLN A 12 2.05 -3.32 -16.30
N GLN A 13 1.91 -2.01 -16.06
CA GLN A 13 2.45 -0.95 -16.90
C GLN A 13 2.86 0.22 -16.01
N SER A 14 4.06 0.77 -16.26
CA SER A 14 4.58 1.91 -15.50
C SER A 14 3.94 3.22 -15.96
N GLY A 15 4.18 4.27 -15.18
CA GLY A 15 3.57 5.59 -15.30
C GLY A 15 3.63 6.29 -13.94
N ILE A 16 2.64 7.10 -13.63
CA ILE A 16 2.50 7.70 -12.30
C ILE A 16 1.59 6.80 -11.46
N TRP A 17 2.08 6.38 -10.30
CA TRP A 17 1.29 5.56 -9.38
C TRP A 17 1.71 5.79 -7.94
N GLY A 18 0.84 5.40 -7.01
CA GLY A 18 1.20 5.25 -5.61
C GLY A 18 0.38 4.17 -4.93
N ILE A 19 1.00 3.51 -3.96
CA ILE A 19 0.46 2.34 -3.25
C ILE A 19 0.69 2.54 -1.76
N GLY A 20 -0.31 2.26 -0.93
CA GLY A 20 -0.17 2.26 0.52
C GLY A 20 -1.52 2.19 1.23
N LEU A 21 -1.69 3.03 2.24
CA LEU A 21 -2.91 3.10 3.05
C LEU A 21 -3.48 4.52 3.09
N GLY A 22 -4.80 4.61 3.27
CA GLY A 22 -5.48 5.87 3.51
C GLY A 22 -6.71 5.71 4.40
N SER A 23 -7.10 6.78 5.10
CA SER A 23 -8.38 6.88 5.80
C SER A 23 -9.50 7.28 4.83
N GLU A 24 -10.76 7.23 5.27
CA GLU A 24 -11.90 7.73 4.48
C GLU A 24 -11.82 9.23 4.14
N LYS A 25 -10.90 9.97 4.77
CA LYS A 25 -10.68 11.41 4.54
C LYS A 25 -9.51 11.71 3.62
N ALA A 26 -8.79 10.68 3.15
CA ALA A 26 -7.69 10.87 2.20
C ALA A 26 -8.19 11.61 0.95
N ASP A 27 -7.41 12.59 0.47
CA ASP A 27 -7.74 13.30 -0.77
C ASP A 27 -7.39 12.44 -1.97
N LEU A 28 -8.40 11.74 -2.49
CA LEU A 28 -8.27 10.90 -3.69
C LEU A 28 -8.36 11.70 -5.01
N ASN A 29 -8.59 13.01 -4.96
CA ASN A 29 -8.74 13.84 -6.16
C ASN A 29 -7.43 14.48 -6.64
N THR A 30 -6.39 14.43 -5.81
CA THR A 30 -5.09 15.04 -6.10
C THR A 30 -4.03 13.96 -6.18
N VAL A 31 -3.35 13.88 -7.33
CA VAL A 31 -2.15 13.04 -7.52
C VAL A 31 -0.90 13.93 -7.56
N PRO A 32 0.22 13.51 -6.93
CA PRO A 32 0.38 12.31 -6.12
C PRO A 32 -0.36 12.40 -4.76
N MET A 33 -0.83 11.26 -4.24
CA MET A 33 -1.31 11.15 -2.85
C MET A 33 -0.17 11.34 -1.84
N GLY A 34 -0.48 11.40 -0.54
CA GLY A 34 0.50 11.68 0.52
C GLY A 34 0.64 13.18 0.84
N ASN A 35 -0.21 14.02 0.24
CA ASN A 35 -0.26 15.47 0.47
C ASN A 35 -1.24 15.90 1.57
N ASP A 36 -1.82 14.94 2.29
CA ASP A 36 -2.74 15.13 3.42
C ASP A 36 -2.31 14.30 4.63
N THR A 37 -3.00 14.47 5.75
CA THR A 37 -2.76 13.74 7.00
C THR A 37 -3.36 12.34 7.03
N ASP A 38 -4.01 11.93 5.95
CA ASP A 38 -4.92 10.78 5.90
C ASP A 38 -4.46 9.73 4.88
N SER A 39 -3.30 9.93 4.24
CA SER A 39 -2.68 9.01 3.28
C SER A 39 -1.19 8.78 3.58
N TRP A 40 -0.76 7.53 3.39
CA TRP A 40 0.62 7.06 3.54
C TRP A 40 0.94 6.17 2.34
N VAL A 41 1.72 6.68 1.39
CA VAL A 41 1.91 6.02 0.09
C VAL A 41 3.37 5.97 -0.33
N MET A 42 3.78 4.86 -0.94
CA MET A 42 4.99 4.75 -1.74
C MET A 42 4.64 5.09 -3.19
N CYS A 43 5.34 6.06 -3.78
CA CYS A 43 5.06 6.57 -5.12
C CYS A 43 6.02 5.99 -6.18
N SER A 44 5.67 6.13 -7.46
CA SER A 44 6.43 5.60 -8.59
C SER A 44 7.85 6.15 -8.75
N ASP A 45 8.14 7.31 -8.19
CA ASP A 45 9.48 7.92 -8.12
C ASP A 45 10.32 7.43 -6.93
N GLY A 46 9.78 6.50 -6.14
CA GLY A 46 10.44 5.86 -5.01
C GLY A 46 10.31 6.61 -3.68
N TYR A 47 9.66 7.78 -3.65
CA TYR A 47 9.42 8.49 -2.41
C TYR A 47 8.22 7.92 -1.65
N LEU A 48 8.41 7.76 -0.35
CA LEU A 48 7.33 7.54 0.61
C LEU A 48 6.81 8.90 1.06
N ARG A 49 5.51 9.14 0.88
CA ARG A 49 4.87 10.42 1.13
C ARG A 49 3.75 10.31 2.16
N HIS A 50 3.72 11.28 3.07
CA HIS A 50 2.66 11.49 4.05
C HIS A 50 2.68 12.95 4.50
N ASN A 51 1.52 13.59 4.64
CA ASN A 51 1.39 14.95 5.16
C ASN A 51 2.30 15.99 4.46
N LYS A 52 2.44 15.87 3.13
CA LYS A 52 3.30 16.73 2.28
C LYS A 52 4.79 16.59 2.56
N GLU A 53 5.20 15.55 3.28
CA GLU A 53 6.60 15.23 3.55
C GLU A 53 7.01 13.97 2.80
N GLU A 54 8.22 14.00 2.24
CA GLU A 54 8.91 12.84 1.69
C GLU A 54 9.74 12.21 2.81
N THR A 55 9.22 11.14 3.41
CA THR A 55 9.80 10.54 4.62
C THR A 55 11.02 9.69 4.31
N HIS A 56 10.97 8.93 3.22
CA HIS A 56 12.02 8.03 2.77
C HIS A 56 12.05 7.95 1.24
N HIS A 57 13.19 7.48 0.71
CA HIS A 57 13.38 7.20 -0.71
C HIS A 57 13.97 5.79 -0.86
N ILE A 58 13.33 4.95 -1.66
CA ILE A 58 13.81 3.59 -1.93
C ILE A 58 14.88 3.61 -3.01
N THR A 59 15.89 2.76 -2.87
CA THR A 59 17.02 2.71 -3.81
C THR A 59 16.70 1.90 -5.06
N GLN A 60 15.87 0.86 -4.93
CA GLN A 60 15.42 0.01 -6.04
C GLN A 60 13.99 0.38 -6.41
N LEU A 61 13.82 1.03 -7.57
CA LEU A 61 12.51 1.41 -8.09
C LEU A 61 11.80 0.20 -8.71
N PRO A 62 10.52 -0.06 -8.36
CA PRO A 62 9.72 -1.09 -9.01
C PRO A 62 9.59 -0.86 -10.52
N GLN A 63 9.65 -1.95 -11.29
CA GLN A 63 9.53 -1.97 -12.75
C GLN A 63 8.31 -2.78 -13.21
N GLU A 64 7.94 -2.66 -14.48
CA GLU A 64 6.88 -3.48 -15.06
C GLU A 64 7.16 -4.98 -14.86
N GLY A 65 6.14 -5.72 -14.42
CA GLY A 65 6.23 -7.11 -14.04
C GLY A 65 6.56 -7.35 -12.56
N ASP A 66 7.02 -6.34 -11.82
CA ASP A 66 7.30 -6.49 -10.39
C ASP A 66 6.02 -6.56 -9.55
N THR A 67 6.13 -7.23 -8.40
CA THR A 67 5.09 -7.32 -7.38
C THR A 67 5.50 -6.53 -6.15
N ILE A 68 4.66 -5.59 -5.74
CA ILE A 68 4.81 -4.78 -4.55
C ILE A 68 3.92 -5.35 -3.45
N GLY A 69 4.53 -5.86 -2.39
CA GLY A 69 3.81 -6.32 -1.19
C GLY A 69 3.63 -5.18 -0.18
N VAL A 70 2.51 -5.18 0.52
CA VAL A 70 2.20 -4.18 1.56
C VAL A 70 1.74 -4.90 2.81
N SER A 71 2.38 -4.63 3.95
CA SER A 71 1.99 -5.20 5.24
C SER A 71 1.71 -4.12 6.28
N TYR A 72 0.68 -4.32 7.10
CA TYR A 72 0.31 -3.40 8.17
C TYR A 72 -0.18 -4.12 9.43
N ASN A 73 0.28 -3.68 10.61
CA ASN A 73 -0.01 -4.32 11.90
C ASN A 73 -0.47 -3.35 13.01
N HIS A 74 -1.07 -2.21 12.64
CA HIS A 74 -1.40 -1.09 13.55
C HIS A 74 -0.21 -0.31 14.13
N ILE A 75 1.02 -0.78 13.94
CA ILE A 75 2.25 -0.11 14.39
C ILE A 75 3.05 0.36 13.18
N GLU A 76 3.32 -0.53 12.23
CA GLU A 76 4.14 -0.26 11.06
C GLU A 76 3.43 -0.63 9.77
N LEU A 77 3.51 0.27 8.78
CA LEU A 77 3.24 -0.01 7.37
C LEU A 77 4.57 -0.25 6.65
N ASN A 78 4.74 -1.45 6.11
CA ASN A 78 5.97 -1.87 5.41
C ASN A 78 5.66 -2.20 3.94
N PHE A 79 6.68 -1.98 3.09
CA PHE A 79 6.65 -2.31 1.67
C PHE A 79 7.68 -3.38 1.33
N TYR A 80 7.35 -4.19 0.32
CA TYR A 80 8.16 -5.28 -0.18
C TYR A 80 8.23 -5.18 -1.70
N LEU A 81 9.39 -5.45 -2.28
CA LEU A 81 9.56 -5.59 -3.72
C LEU A 81 9.95 -7.03 -4.02
N ASN A 82 9.11 -7.74 -4.78
CA ASN A 82 9.29 -9.15 -5.13
C ASN A 82 9.58 -10.05 -3.91
N GLY A 83 8.85 -9.81 -2.82
CA GLY A 83 8.98 -10.52 -1.54
C GLY A 83 10.13 -10.03 -0.62
N GLN A 84 10.99 -9.12 -1.08
CA GLN A 84 12.06 -8.54 -0.26
C GLN A 84 11.61 -7.25 0.41
N LYS A 85 11.80 -7.15 1.72
CA LYS A 85 11.42 -5.96 2.51
C LYS A 85 12.30 -4.76 2.15
N LEU A 86 11.70 -3.57 2.01
CA LEU A 86 12.39 -2.33 1.63
C LEU A 86 12.94 -1.51 2.82
N ASP A 87 12.73 -1.97 4.07
CA ASP A 87 13.24 -1.39 5.32
C ASP A 87 13.02 0.14 5.54
N CYS A 88 11.93 0.66 4.99
CA CYS A 88 11.51 2.07 5.14
C CYS A 88 10.05 2.18 5.62
N PRO A 89 9.71 1.73 6.84
CA PRO A 89 8.32 1.72 7.31
C PRO A 89 7.76 3.11 7.60
N PHE A 90 6.43 3.27 7.49
CA PHE A 90 5.72 4.30 8.26
C PHE A 90 5.35 3.74 9.64
N THR A 91 5.63 4.48 10.72
CA THR A 91 5.41 4.04 12.12
C THR A 91 4.27 4.77 12.85
N ASN A 92 3.67 5.78 12.20
CA ASN A 92 2.65 6.65 12.80
C ASN A 92 1.35 6.66 11.99
N VAL A 93 0.98 5.54 11.38
CA VAL A 93 -0.31 5.38 10.70
C VAL A 93 -1.42 5.37 11.75
N ARG A 94 -2.40 6.26 11.61
CA ARG A 94 -3.43 6.47 12.64
C ARG A 94 -4.83 6.32 12.07
N GLY A 95 -5.74 5.83 12.91
CA GLY A 95 -7.16 5.70 12.59
C GLY A 95 -7.49 4.44 11.81
N GLN A 96 -8.75 4.34 11.38
CA GLN A 96 -9.19 3.28 10.48
C GLN A 96 -8.69 3.58 9.08
N VAL A 97 -7.97 2.61 8.50
CA VAL A 97 -7.29 2.77 7.22
C VAL A 97 -7.62 1.59 6.29
N TYR A 98 -7.51 1.86 5.00
CA TYR A 98 -7.84 0.97 3.91
C TYR A 98 -6.68 0.95 2.91
N PRO A 99 -6.52 -0.13 2.12
CA PRO A 99 -5.66 -0.10 0.94
C PRO A 99 -5.99 1.10 0.06
N ALA A 100 -4.97 1.91 -0.23
CA ALA A 100 -5.08 3.09 -1.08
C ALA A 100 -4.12 2.96 -2.26
N VAL A 101 -4.66 3.14 -3.47
CA VAL A 101 -3.89 3.13 -4.71
C VAL A 101 -4.37 4.26 -5.62
N TYR A 102 -3.45 4.86 -6.36
CA TYR A 102 -3.78 5.78 -7.46
C TYR A 102 -2.91 5.47 -8.68
N VAL A 103 -3.42 5.83 -9.84
CA VAL A 103 -2.73 5.70 -11.14
C VAL A 103 -2.99 6.96 -11.97
N ASP A 104 -1.99 7.35 -12.75
CA ASP A 104 -2.02 8.41 -13.76
C ASP A 104 -0.95 8.11 -14.83
N ASP A 105 -0.91 8.89 -15.91
CA ASP A 105 0.05 8.77 -17.02
C ASP A 105 0.16 7.34 -17.59
N GLY A 106 -1.00 6.68 -17.74
CA GLY A 106 -1.09 5.35 -18.35
C GLY A 106 -0.65 4.17 -17.47
N ALA A 107 -0.37 4.40 -16.18
CA ALA A 107 -0.04 3.32 -15.26
C ALA A 107 -1.19 2.30 -15.12
N VAL A 108 -0.84 1.02 -15.05
CA VAL A 108 -1.80 -0.08 -14.83
C VAL A 108 -1.31 -0.95 -13.67
N LEU A 109 -2.17 -1.09 -12.66
CA LEU A 109 -1.92 -1.87 -11.46
C LEU A 109 -2.99 -2.95 -11.28
N ASP A 110 -2.56 -4.19 -11.00
CA ASP A 110 -3.46 -5.24 -10.54
C ASP A 110 -3.33 -5.40 -9.02
N VAL A 111 -4.39 -5.07 -8.29
CA VAL A 111 -4.42 -5.24 -6.83
C VAL A 111 -4.91 -6.64 -6.47
N VAL A 112 -4.15 -7.30 -5.60
CA VAL A 112 -4.33 -8.70 -5.23
C VAL A 112 -4.53 -8.80 -3.72
N PHE A 113 -5.69 -9.31 -3.30
CA PHE A 113 -6.04 -9.48 -1.88
C PHE A 113 -6.00 -10.94 -1.42
N ASP A 114 -5.74 -11.90 -2.31
CA ASP A 114 -5.54 -13.31 -1.98
C ASP A 114 -4.66 -13.99 -3.04
N ASN A 115 -4.28 -15.26 -2.85
CA ASN A 115 -3.48 -16.01 -3.82
C ASN A 115 -2.18 -15.28 -4.21
N PHE A 116 -1.46 -14.79 -3.19
CA PHE A 116 -0.25 -14.01 -3.32
C PHE A 116 0.86 -14.77 -4.07
N VAL A 117 1.67 -14.05 -4.84
CA VAL A 117 2.84 -14.61 -5.54
C VAL A 117 3.97 -14.84 -4.56
N HIS A 118 4.11 -13.95 -3.58
CA HIS A 118 5.08 -14.06 -2.51
C HIS A 118 4.39 -14.36 -1.20
N ASP A 119 4.99 -15.23 -0.40
CA ASP A 119 4.46 -15.57 0.92
C ASP A 119 4.38 -14.30 1.79
N PRO A 120 3.25 -14.05 2.47
CA PRO A 120 3.16 -12.97 3.44
C PRO A 120 4.22 -13.11 4.54
N PRO A 121 4.69 -11.99 5.13
CA PRO A 121 5.60 -12.04 6.27
C PRO A 121 5.00 -12.83 7.44
N PRO A 122 5.82 -13.43 8.32
CA PRO A 122 5.32 -14.27 9.42
C PRO A 122 4.25 -13.59 10.28
N GLY A 123 3.08 -14.24 10.35
CA GLY A 123 1.93 -13.78 11.13
C GLY A 123 1.06 -12.72 10.44
N PHE A 124 1.38 -12.32 9.21
CA PHE A 124 0.47 -11.55 8.36
C PHE A 124 -0.34 -12.50 7.49
N ASP A 125 -1.58 -12.10 7.20
CA ASP A 125 -2.50 -12.85 6.34
C ASP A 125 -3.26 -11.85 5.44
N LYS A 126 -3.97 -12.37 4.45
CA LYS A 126 -4.83 -11.58 3.57
C LYS A 126 -5.81 -10.70 4.32
N ILE A 127 -6.23 -9.60 3.70
CA ILE A 127 -7.30 -8.76 4.23
C ILE A 127 -8.60 -9.58 4.27
N MET A 128 -9.18 -9.72 5.45
CA MET A 128 -10.46 -10.39 5.65
C MET A 128 -11.61 -9.43 5.36
N LEU A 129 -12.40 -9.71 4.33
CA LEU A 129 -13.66 -9.01 4.09
C LEU A 129 -14.66 -9.43 5.17
N GLU A 130 -15.19 -8.45 5.93
CA GLU A 130 -16.24 -8.74 6.90
C GLU A 130 -17.51 -9.19 6.15
N GLN A 131 -17.85 -10.48 6.25
CA GLN A 131 -19.18 -10.97 5.89
C GLN A 131 -20.12 -10.61 7.04
N SER A 132 -21.02 -9.65 6.82
CA SER A 132 -22.16 -9.46 7.72
C SER A 132 -23.05 -10.71 7.65
N LEU A 133 -23.02 -11.52 8.71
CA LEU A 133 -24.05 -12.52 8.97
C LEU A 133 -25.28 -11.77 9.48
N LEU A 134 -26.10 -11.24 8.57
CA LEU A 134 -27.49 -10.92 8.89
C LEU A 134 -28.24 -12.27 8.95
N GLU A 135 -28.27 -12.89 10.12
CA GLU A 135 -29.37 -13.80 10.45
C GLU A 135 -30.60 -12.96 10.79
N THR A 136 -31.65 -13.13 10.00
CA THR A 136 -33.00 -12.55 10.14
C THR A 136 -33.67 -12.85 11.47
#